data_AF-A0A7S0H5J0-F1
#
_entry.id   AF-A0A7S0H5J0-F1
#
_cell.length_a   1.000
_cell.length_b   1.000
_cell.length_c   1.000
_cell.angle_alpha   90.00
_cell.angle_beta   90.00
_cell.angle_gamma   90.00
#
_symmetry.space_group_name_H-M   'P 1'
#
loop_
_entity.id
_entity.type
_entity.pdbx_description
1 polymer ?
#
loop_
_entity_poly.entity_id
_entity_poly.type
_entity_poly.pdbx_seq_one_letter_code
_entity_poly.pdbx_strand_id
1 'polypeptide(L)'
;TTTDIPPTFLSLSPVHTPTHPPLFCPMYALTTFFILSAVGVGFIAERWGGGGGPEWESSGFVLLQIRFLIVWGLAVLGDWLQGPYFYLVYERHGYDRISIQRLFIIGCISAASLGVYLASLADRVGRRRMAIVYFGIYALACFCVHFQPFWVLVVGRVCSGIATSLLFVVFDSYYVQQSKERGFPEKSLKKTFKKASLIQGFTAVIAGIVTQPAVEGTSFHTLGPLAMGKELAAYDLAILVFLLGVVITCYLWEDDSSSLRMLRYEGNASSFKLCNGLKRRKVVDIVCLGGIQTLFESSMNAFTVLWTPAMQRTGEKDLPFGMIFAGLMASLMLGSILFSASTTFLTVEMTLSISLVVGMGSLV
;
A
#
# COMPACT_ATOMS: atom_id res chain seq x y z
N THR A 1 -46.59 54.58 -9.08
CA THR A 1 -46.68 54.41 -7.61
C THR A 1 -46.32 52.99 -7.29
N THR A 2 -45.02 52.80 -7.07
CA THR A 2 -44.34 51.57 -6.67
C THR A 2 -44.68 51.27 -5.20
N THR A 3 -45.12 50.05 -4.92
CA THR A 3 -45.31 49.57 -3.54
C THR A 3 -44.08 48.75 -3.15
N ASP A 4 -43.21 49.39 -2.36
CA ASP A 4 -42.02 48.82 -1.75
C ASP A 4 -42.40 47.87 -0.59
N ILE A 5 -41.82 46.67 -0.62
CA ILE A 5 -41.78 45.73 0.51
C ILE A 5 -40.43 45.94 1.21
N PRO A 6 -40.36 46.15 2.54
CA PRO A 6 -39.09 46.40 3.22
C PRO A 6 -38.29 45.10 3.39
N PRO A 7 -36.95 45.12 3.30
CA PRO A 7 -36.12 43.97 3.61
C PRO A 7 -35.93 43.88 5.14
N THR A 8 -36.44 42.80 5.73
CA THR A 8 -36.10 42.40 7.10
C THR A 8 -34.64 41.95 7.16
N PHE A 9 -33.78 42.84 7.64
CA PHE A 9 -32.43 42.52 8.11
C PHE A 9 -32.52 41.56 9.30
N LEU A 10 -32.30 40.27 9.07
CA LEU A 10 -31.87 39.34 10.12
C LEU A 10 -30.38 39.59 10.37
N SER A 11 -30.08 40.36 11.41
CA SER A 11 -28.74 40.51 11.95
C SER A 11 -28.23 39.15 12.44
N LEU A 12 -27.40 38.49 11.65
CA LEU A 12 -26.57 37.39 12.12
C LEU A 12 -25.56 37.96 13.13
N SER A 13 -25.78 37.65 14.41
CA SER A 13 -24.79 37.85 15.47
C SER A 13 -23.44 37.25 15.05
N PRO A 14 -22.30 37.88 15.39
CA PRO A 14 -20.99 37.33 15.07
C PRO A 14 -20.83 36.01 15.82
N VAL A 15 -20.60 34.93 15.05
CA VAL A 15 -20.20 33.63 15.59
C VAL A 15 -18.91 33.87 16.38
N HIS A 16 -19.00 33.74 17.71
CA HIS A 16 -17.83 33.70 18.57
C HIS A 16 -16.91 32.58 18.07
N THR A 17 -15.75 32.95 17.50
CA THR A 17 -14.65 32.03 17.28
C THR A 17 -14.10 31.64 18.65
N PRO A 18 -14.13 30.36 19.07
CA PRO A 18 -13.48 29.96 20.31
C PRO A 18 -11.97 30.12 20.15
N THR A 19 -11.37 30.97 20.98
CA THR A 19 -9.93 31.30 21.04
C THR A 19 -9.12 30.29 21.85
N HIS A 20 -9.56 29.03 21.92
CA HIS A 20 -8.80 27.94 22.53
C HIS A 20 -8.52 26.88 21.46
N PRO A 21 -7.28 26.36 21.35
CA PRO A 21 -7.05 25.17 20.55
C PRO A 21 -7.95 24.07 21.14
N PRO A 22 -8.67 23.27 20.33
CA PRO A 22 -9.46 22.17 20.88
C PRO A 22 -8.50 21.20 21.56
N LEU A 23 -8.39 21.33 22.88
CA LEU A 23 -7.82 20.34 23.78
C LEU A 23 -8.62 19.05 23.55
N PHE A 24 -7.94 18.05 22.97
CA PHE A 24 -8.44 16.71 22.68
C PHE A 24 -9.63 16.64 21.71
N CYS A 25 -9.33 16.69 20.40
CA CYS A 25 -10.28 16.28 19.37
C CYS A 25 -10.59 14.76 19.55
N PRO A 26 -11.87 14.34 19.62
CA PRO A 26 -12.25 12.93 19.72
C PRO A 26 -11.70 12.08 18.57
N MET A 27 -11.39 12.70 17.43
CA MET A 27 -10.71 12.04 16.31
C MET A 27 -9.28 11.62 16.65
N TYR A 28 -8.52 12.40 17.43
CA TYR A 28 -7.19 12.00 17.90
C TYR A 28 -7.28 10.88 18.93
N ALA A 29 -8.30 10.87 19.80
CA ALA A 29 -8.53 9.80 20.76
C ALA A 29 -8.96 8.48 20.10
N LEU A 30 -9.82 8.53 19.08
CA LEU A 30 -10.23 7.36 18.29
C LEU A 30 -9.09 6.83 17.43
N THR A 31 -8.36 7.71 16.73
CA THR A 31 -7.18 7.28 15.93
C THR A 31 -6.09 6.73 16.83
N THR A 32 -5.78 7.34 17.97
CA THR A 32 -4.83 6.77 18.93
C THR A 32 -5.33 5.47 19.55
N PHE A 33 -6.62 5.31 19.83
CA PHE A 33 -7.19 4.02 20.28
C PHE A 33 -7.07 2.94 19.19
N PHE A 34 -7.38 3.25 17.93
CA PHE A 34 -7.22 2.30 16.82
C PHE A 34 -5.74 1.99 16.56
N ILE A 35 -4.85 2.97 16.64
CA ILE A 35 -3.40 2.77 16.50
C ILE A 35 -2.89 1.91 17.67
N LEU A 36 -3.20 2.24 18.91
CA LEU A 36 -2.74 1.50 20.10
C LEU A 36 -3.33 0.09 20.16
N SER A 37 -4.58 -0.11 19.74
CA SER A 37 -5.19 -1.43 19.65
C SER A 37 -4.61 -2.24 18.49
N ALA A 38 -4.42 -1.65 17.32
CA ALA A 38 -3.78 -2.32 16.18
C ALA A 38 -2.34 -2.72 16.52
N VAL A 39 -1.55 -1.82 17.10
CA VAL A 39 -0.16 -2.08 17.52
C VAL A 39 -0.11 -3.08 18.69
N GLY A 40 -0.92 -2.87 19.73
CA GLY A 40 -0.96 -3.75 20.90
C GLY A 40 -1.41 -5.17 20.55
N VAL A 41 -2.41 -5.31 19.67
CA VAL A 41 -2.90 -6.61 19.25
C VAL A 41 -2.00 -7.25 18.19
N GLY A 42 -1.32 -6.48 17.33
CA GLY A 42 -0.24 -6.98 16.46
C GLY A 42 0.90 -7.60 17.27
N PHE A 43 1.28 -6.96 18.37
CA PHE A 43 2.27 -7.46 19.34
C PHE A 43 1.79 -8.73 20.05
N ILE A 44 0.50 -8.80 20.43
CA ILE A 44 -0.11 -10.00 21.04
C ILE A 44 -0.21 -11.14 20.02
N ALA A 45 -0.57 -10.86 18.75
CA ALA A 45 -0.67 -11.85 17.69
C ALA A 45 0.70 -12.44 17.31
N GLU A 46 1.77 -11.63 17.35
CA GLU A 46 3.14 -12.11 17.23
C GLU A 46 3.53 -13.02 18.41
N ARG A 47 3.14 -12.65 19.64
CA ARG A 47 3.36 -13.47 20.85
C ARG A 47 2.56 -14.77 20.86
N TRP A 48 1.31 -14.75 20.41
CA TRP A 48 0.44 -15.93 20.29
C TRP A 48 0.85 -16.83 19.12
N GLY A 49 1.38 -16.26 18.03
CA GLY A 49 2.06 -17.01 16.97
C GLY A 49 3.48 -17.49 17.32
N GLY A 50 3.99 -17.05 18.48
CA GLY A 50 5.31 -17.32 19.03
C GLY A 50 5.34 -18.47 20.04
N GLY A 51 4.38 -19.41 19.98
CA GLY A 51 4.57 -20.72 20.61
C GLY A 51 5.81 -21.37 19.99
N GLY A 52 6.82 -21.63 20.83
CA GLY A 52 8.19 -22.01 20.48
C GLY A 52 8.29 -22.80 19.17
N GLY A 53 8.87 -22.16 18.15
CA GLY A 53 9.34 -22.90 16.99
C GLY A 53 10.33 -23.96 17.49
N PRO A 54 10.25 -25.20 16.98
CA PRO A 54 11.16 -26.24 17.44
C PRO A 54 12.61 -25.79 17.24
N GLU A 55 13.49 -26.24 18.14
CA GLU A 55 14.91 -25.88 18.31
C GLU A 55 15.76 -26.02 17.02
N TRP A 56 15.18 -26.58 15.95
CA TRP A 56 15.77 -26.72 14.62
C TRP A 56 15.47 -25.57 13.64
N GLU A 57 14.82 -24.45 14.02
CA GLU A 57 14.81 -23.24 13.17
C GLU A 57 16.26 -22.80 12.91
N SER A 58 16.84 -23.35 11.84
CA SER A 58 18.24 -23.16 11.50
C SER A 58 18.54 -21.67 11.45
N SER A 59 19.69 -21.24 11.97
CA SER A 59 20.08 -19.82 11.96
C SER A 59 19.98 -19.22 10.54
N GLY A 60 20.17 -20.04 9.50
CA GLY A 60 19.98 -19.66 8.10
C GLY A 60 18.54 -19.34 7.70
N PHE A 61 17.53 -19.99 8.28
CA PHE A 61 16.11 -19.69 8.03
C PHE A 61 15.73 -18.33 8.61
N VAL A 62 16.06 -18.10 9.89
CA VAL A 62 15.77 -16.82 10.57
C VAL A 62 16.45 -15.67 9.86
N LEU A 63 17.72 -15.86 9.47
CA LEU A 63 18.46 -14.86 8.70
C LEU A 63 17.77 -14.55 7.36
N LEU A 64 17.38 -15.57 6.58
CA LEU A 64 16.68 -15.34 5.30
C LEU A 64 15.34 -14.62 5.51
N GLN A 65 14.58 -15.02 6.54
CA GLN A 65 13.30 -14.39 6.89
C GLN A 65 13.50 -12.91 7.23
N ILE A 66 14.44 -12.56 8.11
CA ILE A 66 14.71 -11.16 8.49
C ILE A 66 15.12 -10.34 7.27
N ARG A 67 16.04 -10.86 6.44
CA ARG A 67 16.51 -10.17 5.23
C ARG A 67 15.38 -9.90 4.23
N PHE A 68 14.48 -10.86 4.05
CA PHE A 68 13.29 -10.68 3.22
C PHE A 68 12.35 -9.62 3.80
N LEU A 69 11.99 -9.74 5.08
CA LEU A 69 11.02 -8.85 5.73
C LEU A 69 11.52 -7.40 5.79
N ILE A 70 12.82 -7.15 5.94
CA ILE A 70 13.39 -5.79 5.90
C ILE A 70 13.17 -5.15 4.53
N VAL A 71 13.56 -5.84 3.46
CA VAL A 71 13.49 -5.30 2.09
C VAL A 71 12.03 -5.18 1.62
N TRP A 72 11.20 -6.19 1.93
CA TRP A 72 9.75 -6.14 1.72
C TRP A 72 9.10 -4.98 2.48
N GLY A 73 9.43 -4.83 3.76
CA GLY A 73 8.93 -3.76 4.63
C GLY A 73 9.24 -2.37 4.10
N LEU A 74 10.47 -2.14 3.60
CA LEU A 74 10.84 -0.88 2.95
C LEU A 74 10.04 -0.64 1.66
N ALA A 75 9.85 -1.69 0.86
CA ALA A 75 9.11 -1.60 -0.40
C ALA A 75 7.65 -1.19 -0.18
N VAL A 76 6.96 -1.82 0.79
CA VAL A 76 5.57 -1.46 1.13
C VAL A 76 5.49 -0.14 1.90
N LEU A 77 6.51 0.23 2.70
CA LEU A 77 6.55 1.53 3.37
C LEU A 77 6.52 2.69 2.38
N GLY A 78 7.40 2.66 1.37
CA GLY A 78 7.43 3.72 0.36
C GLY A 78 6.13 3.85 -0.43
N ASP A 79 5.43 2.74 -0.67
CA ASP A 79 4.13 2.73 -1.32
C ASP A 79 3.06 3.41 -0.44
N TRP A 80 3.01 3.03 0.85
CA TRP A 80 2.02 3.57 1.78
C TRP A 80 2.24 5.03 2.17
N LEU A 81 3.48 5.53 2.14
CA LEU A 81 3.79 6.94 2.44
C LEU A 81 3.09 7.91 1.49
N GLN A 82 2.84 7.51 0.25
CA GLN A 82 2.20 8.35 -0.76
C GLN A 82 0.67 8.35 -0.67
N GLY A 83 0.10 7.28 -0.10
CA GLY A 83 -1.34 7.02 -0.04
C GLY A 83 -2.20 8.18 0.48
N PRO A 84 -1.89 8.78 1.66
CA PRO A 84 -2.74 9.80 2.25
C PRO A 84 -2.86 11.09 1.41
N TYR A 85 -1.81 11.40 0.64
CA TYR A 85 -1.66 12.67 -0.09
C TYR A 85 -1.81 12.51 -1.60
N PHE A 86 -2.16 11.30 -2.06
CA PHE A 86 -2.32 10.99 -3.47
C PHE A 86 -3.18 12.03 -4.19
N TYR A 87 -4.45 12.20 -3.79
CA TYR A 87 -5.38 13.09 -4.48
C TYR A 87 -4.97 14.56 -4.34
N LEU A 88 -4.54 14.96 -3.13
CA LEU A 88 -4.22 16.34 -2.79
C LEU A 88 -3.08 16.91 -3.62
N VAL A 89 -2.05 16.11 -3.89
CA VAL A 89 -0.91 16.57 -4.69
C VAL A 89 -1.33 16.95 -6.12
N TYR A 90 -2.18 16.15 -6.76
CA TYR A 90 -2.64 16.47 -8.12
C TYR A 90 -3.65 17.61 -8.14
N GLU A 91 -4.51 17.70 -7.11
CA GLU A 91 -5.41 18.86 -6.95
C GLU A 91 -4.61 20.15 -6.77
N ARG A 92 -3.50 20.10 -6.02
CA ARG A 92 -2.60 21.24 -5.82
C ARG A 92 -1.88 21.67 -7.11
N HIS A 93 -1.59 20.71 -8.00
CA HIS A 93 -1.10 21.00 -9.35
C HIS A 93 -2.16 21.63 -10.27
N GLY A 94 -3.39 21.81 -9.79
CA GLY A 94 -4.49 22.45 -10.53
C GLY A 94 -5.30 21.48 -11.40
N TYR A 95 -5.14 20.16 -11.20
CA TYR A 95 -5.90 19.17 -11.95
C TYR A 95 -7.30 18.97 -11.38
N ASP A 96 -8.27 18.87 -12.28
CA ASP A 96 -9.65 18.53 -11.95
C ASP A 96 -9.77 17.02 -11.62
N ARG A 97 -10.89 16.66 -11.00
CA ARG A 97 -11.17 15.28 -10.55
C ARG A 97 -11.06 14.25 -11.68
N ILE A 98 -11.48 14.58 -12.90
CA ILE A 98 -11.46 13.65 -14.03
C ILE A 98 -10.01 13.39 -14.46
N SER A 99 -9.17 14.43 -14.50
CA SER A 99 -7.75 14.29 -14.81
C SER A 99 -7.00 13.44 -13.77
N ILE A 100 -7.31 13.61 -12.48
CA ILE A 100 -6.74 12.79 -11.40
C ILE A 100 -7.14 11.32 -11.54
N GLN A 101 -8.42 11.05 -11.84
CA GLN A 101 -8.91 9.69 -12.09
C GLN A 101 -8.26 9.07 -13.33
N ARG A 102 -8.05 9.83 -14.41
CA ARG A 102 -7.33 9.36 -15.60
C ARG A 102 -5.90 8.94 -15.26
N LEU A 103 -5.17 9.75 -14.49
CA LEU A 103 -3.82 9.43 -14.02
C LEU A 103 -3.81 8.15 -13.17
N PHE A 104 -4.79 7.95 -12.30
CA PHE A 104 -4.96 6.71 -11.55
C PHE A 104 -5.15 5.49 -12.46
N ILE A 105 -6.10 5.57 -13.41
CA ILE A 105 -6.40 4.50 -14.36
C ILE A 105 -5.17 4.14 -15.22
N ILE A 106 -4.39 5.14 -15.66
CA ILE A 106 -3.15 4.90 -16.42
C ILE A 106 -2.17 4.04 -15.61
N GLY A 107 -2.01 4.33 -14.32
CA GLY A 107 -1.18 3.52 -13.42
C GLY A 107 -1.69 2.08 -13.32
N CYS A 108 -3.00 1.89 -13.15
CA CYS A 108 -3.62 0.56 -13.09
C CYS A 108 -3.44 -0.22 -14.40
N ILE A 109 -3.63 0.42 -15.56
CA ILE A 109 -3.45 -0.21 -16.89
C ILE A 109 -1.98 -0.61 -17.10
N SER A 110 -1.03 0.25 -16.73
CA SER A 110 0.39 -0.05 -16.78
C SER A 110 0.71 -1.29 -15.94
N ALA A 111 0.21 -1.34 -14.70
CA ALA A 111 0.43 -2.47 -13.80
C ALA A 111 -0.17 -3.79 -14.33
N ALA A 112 -1.37 -3.74 -14.89
CA ALA A 112 -2.07 -4.91 -15.41
C ALA A 112 -1.42 -5.46 -16.69
N SER A 113 -0.99 -4.59 -17.61
CA SER A 113 -0.46 -4.98 -18.91
C SER A 113 0.96 -5.54 -18.84
N LEU A 114 1.79 -5.04 -17.93
CA LEU A 114 3.22 -5.38 -17.88
C LEU A 114 3.57 -6.50 -16.88
N GLY A 115 2.65 -6.88 -15.99
CA GLY A 115 2.92 -7.88 -14.94
C GLY A 115 3.44 -9.23 -15.45
N VAL A 116 2.80 -9.82 -16.48
CA VAL A 116 3.23 -11.10 -17.06
C VAL A 116 4.60 -11.00 -17.71
N TYR A 117 4.85 -9.91 -18.43
CA TYR A 117 6.13 -9.67 -19.07
C TYR A 117 7.24 -9.49 -18.03
N LEU A 118 7.00 -8.68 -17.00
CA LEU A 118 7.95 -8.41 -15.93
C LEU A 118 8.26 -9.66 -15.08
N ALA A 119 7.28 -10.56 -14.90
CA ALA A 119 7.53 -11.88 -14.29
C ALA A 119 8.49 -12.71 -15.13
N SER A 120 8.25 -12.81 -16.44
CA SER A 120 9.14 -13.53 -17.34
C SER A 120 10.54 -12.89 -17.43
N LEU A 121 10.62 -11.57 -17.28
CA LEU A 121 11.87 -10.83 -17.28
C LEU A 121 12.64 -11.04 -15.96
N ALA A 122 11.95 -11.07 -14.82
CA ALA A 122 12.55 -11.34 -13.52
C ALA A 122 13.18 -12.74 -13.45
N ASP A 123 12.50 -13.74 -14.01
CA ASP A 123 13.04 -15.10 -14.16
C ASP A 123 14.29 -15.13 -15.07
N ARG A 124 14.50 -14.11 -15.91
CA ARG A 124 15.65 -14.05 -16.82
C ARG A 124 16.82 -13.23 -16.32
N VAL A 125 16.53 -12.10 -15.67
CA VAL A 125 17.51 -11.10 -15.27
C VAL A 125 18.01 -11.34 -13.84
N GLY A 126 17.21 -11.99 -13.00
CA GLY A 126 17.46 -12.13 -11.57
C GLY A 126 16.48 -11.28 -10.75
N ARG A 127 15.89 -11.88 -9.72
CA ARG A 127 14.90 -11.19 -8.89
C ARG A 127 15.54 -10.07 -8.08
N ARG A 128 16.79 -10.22 -7.60
CA ARG A 128 17.47 -9.13 -6.89
C ARG A 128 17.62 -7.87 -7.75
N ARG A 129 18.00 -8.03 -9.01
CA ARG A 129 18.17 -6.91 -9.95
C ARG A 129 16.83 -6.24 -10.25
N MET A 130 15.78 -7.04 -10.45
CA MET A 130 14.44 -6.50 -10.66
C MET A 130 13.88 -5.79 -9.42
N ALA A 131 14.24 -6.21 -8.20
CA ALA A 131 13.89 -5.50 -6.97
C ALA A 131 14.62 -4.15 -6.87
N ILE A 132 15.88 -4.07 -7.30
CA ILE A 132 16.60 -2.79 -7.41
C ILE A 132 15.93 -1.89 -8.46
N VAL A 133 15.54 -2.44 -9.61
CA VAL A 133 14.79 -1.71 -10.64
C VAL A 133 13.45 -1.21 -10.10
N TYR A 134 12.74 -2.00 -9.30
CA TYR A 134 11.53 -1.58 -8.59
C TYR A 134 11.77 -0.32 -7.76
N PHE A 135 12.77 -0.33 -6.87
CA PHE A 135 13.06 0.82 -6.03
C PHE A 135 13.44 2.06 -6.84
N GLY A 136 14.29 1.89 -7.86
CA GLY A 136 14.72 2.98 -8.73
C GLY A 136 13.59 3.58 -9.56
N ILE A 137 12.74 2.75 -10.18
CA ILE A 137 11.65 3.23 -11.02
C ILE A 137 10.52 3.84 -10.19
N TYR A 138 10.30 3.38 -8.96
CA TYR A 138 9.32 3.99 -8.07
C TYR A 138 9.82 5.33 -7.52
N ALA A 139 11.11 5.44 -7.16
CA ALA A 139 11.72 6.72 -6.83
C ALA A 139 11.59 7.74 -7.99
N LEU A 140 11.83 7.29 -9.23
CA LEU A 140 11.60 8.11 -10.43
C LEU A 140 10.12 8.53 -10.57
N ALA A 141 9.18 7.62 -10.32
CA ALA A 141 7.76 7.93 -10.37
C ALA A 141 7.38 9.03 -9.35
N CYS A 142 7.87 8.94 -8.11
CA CYS A 142 7.67 9.97 -7.09
C CYS A 142 8.35 11.29 -7.49
N PHE A 143 9.54 11.23 -8.10
CA PHE A 143 10.22 12.42 -8.61
C PHE A 143 9.41 13.12 -9.71
N CYS A 144 8.81 12.38 -10.64
CA CYS A 144 7.95 12.94 -11.69
C CYS A 144 6.77 13.76 -11.13
N VAL A 145 6.29 13.44 -9.94
CA VAL A 145 5.18 14.16 -9.27
C VAL A 145 5.54 15.61 -8.91
N HIS A 146 6.82 15.96 -8.87
CA HIS A 146 7.28 17.33 -8.62
C HIS A 146 7.02 18.27 -9.79
N PHE A 147 6.74 17.74 -10.97
CA PHE A 147 6.56 18.51 -12.19
C PHE A 147 5.08 18.65 -12.53
N GLN A 148 4.63 19.88 -12.77
CA GLN A 148 3.26 20.18 -13.16
C GLN A 148 2.81 19.61 -14.52
N PRO A 149 3.64 19.55 -15.59
CA PRO A 149 3.16 19.13 -16.91
C PRO A 149 2.51 17.75 -16.91
N PHE A 150 1.28 17.66 -17.43
CA PHE A 150 0.45 16.45 -17.37
C PHE A 150 1.17 15.21 -17.92
N TRP A 151 1.92 15.36 -19.01
CA TRP A 151 2.67 14.25 -19.61
C TRP A 151 3.78 13.70 -18.71
N VAL A 152 4.42 14.55 -17.90
CA VAL A 152 5.42 14.08 -16.91
C VAL A 152 4.74 13.26 -15.82
N LEU A 153 3.54 13.69 -15.39
CA LEU A 153 2.73 12.93 -14.44
C LEU A 153 2.26 11.60 -15.03
N VAL A 154 1.87 11.56 -16.31
CA VAL A 154 1.55 10.31 -17.02
C VAL A 154 2.75 9.35 -17.02
N VAL A 155 3.96 9.84 -17.32
CA VAL A 155 5.18 9.03 -17.23
C VAL A 155 5.38 8.51 -15.80
N GLY A 156 5.23 9.37 -14.80
CA GLY A 156 5.28 8.98 -13.39
C GLY A 156 4.29 7.86 -13.05
N ARG A 157 3.06 7.91 -13.58
CA ARG A 157 2.05 6.86 -13.36
C ARG A 157 2.34 5.57 -14.08
N VAL A 158 2.89 5.62 -15.29
CA VAL A 158 3.35 4.42 -15.99
C VAL A 158 4.47 3.76 -15.19
N CYS A 159 5.44 4.53 -14.72
CA CYS A 159 6.55 4.08 -13.87
C CYS A 159 6.06 3.47 -12.54
N SER A 160 5.12 4.12 -11.85
CA SER A 160 4.49 3.60 -10.64
C SER A 160 3.76 2.29 -10.91
N GLY A 161 2.99 2.18 -12.00
CA GLY A 161 2.33 0.93 -12.37
C GLY A 161 3.31 -0.22 -12.63
N ILE A 162 4.43 0.05 -13.30
CA ILE A 162 5.52 -0.93 -13.47
C ILE A 162 6.09 -1.36 -12.12
N ALA A 163 6.33 -0.39 -11.22
CA ALA A 163 6.80 -0.68 -9.87
C ALA A 163 5.80 -1.58 -9.13
N THR A 164 4.51 -1.24 -9.14
CA THR A 164 3.46 -2.05 -8.49
C THR A 164 3.46 -3.49 -9.01
N SER A 165 3.61 -3.72 -10.32
CA SER A 165 3.76 -5.08 -10.85
C SER A 165 4.98 -5.80 -10.30
N LEU A 166 6.13 -5.13 -10.24
CA LEU A 166 7.37 -5.72 -9.73
C LEU A 166 7.27 -6.05 -8.24
N LEU A 167 6.57 -5.24 -7.44
CA LEU A 167 6.36 -5.48 -6.02
C LEU A 167 5.73 -6.85 -5.77
N PHE A 168 4.62 -7.16 -6.45
CA PHE A 168 3.89 -8.41 -6.27
C PHE A 168 4.54 -9.61 -6.98
N VAL A 169 5.33 -9.38 -8.02
CA VAL A 169 5.93 -10.47 -8.82
C VAL A 169 7.29 -10.88 -8.27
N VAL A 170 8.15 -9.93 -7.93
CA VAL A 170 9.59 -10.17 -7.70
C VAL A 170 9.89 -10.58 -6.27
N PHE A 171 9.25 -9.94 -5.29
CA PHE A 171 9.63 -10.10 -3.89
C PHE A 171 9.22 -11.47 -3.36
N ASP A 172 7.98 -11.89 -3.61
CA ASP A 172 7.48 -13.21 -3.20
C ASP A 172 8.24 -14.33 -3.93
N SER A 173 8.49 -14.17 -5.23
CA SER A 173 9.20 -15.18 -6.02
C SER A 173 10.66 -15.32 -5.59
N TYR A 174 11.33 -14.22 -5.22
CA TYR A 174 12.68 -14.25 -4.64
C TYR A 174 12.71 -15.09 -3.36
N TYR A 175 11.79 -14.83 -2.42
CA TYR A 175 11.76 -15.55 -1.16
C TYR A 175 11.44 -17.04 -1.34
N VAL A 176 10.46 -17.36 -2.19
CA VAL A 176 10.11 -18.76 -2.51
C VAL A 176 11.29 -19.51 -3.10
N GLN A 177 12.04 -18.88 -4.01
CA GLN A 177 13.21 -19.51 -4.62
C GLN A 177 14.32 -19.74 -3.60
N GLN A 178 14.72 -18.70 -2.86
CA GLN A 178 15.79 -18.80 -1.85
C GLN A 178 15.46 -19.84 -0.78
N SER A 179 14.18 -19.93 -0.40
CA SER A 179 13.73 -20.94 0.55
C SER A 179 13.82 -22.36 -0.02
N LYS A 180 13.51 -22.54 -1.32
CA LYS A 180 13.62 -23.84 -2.01
C LYS A 180 15.08 -24.27 -2.19
N GLU A 181 15.95 -23.35 -2.62
CA GLU A 181 17.39 -23.62 -2.81
C GLU A 181 18.07 -24.06 -1.51
N ARG A 182 17.60 -23.55 -0.37
CA ARG A 182 18.09 -23.92 0.97
C ARG A 182 17.35 -25.12 1.58
N GLY A 183 16.41 -25.73 0.87
CA GLY A 183 15.68 -26.92 1.31
C GLY A 183 14.73 -26.68 2.49
N PHE A 184 14.26 -25.46 2.72
CA PHE A 184 13.33 -25.17 3.82
C PHE A 184 11.91 -25.68 3.53
N PRO A 185 11.17 -26.15 4.55
CA PRO A 185 9.84 -26.71 4.38
C PRO A 185 8.80 -25.64 4.02
N GLU A 186 7.77 -26.02 3.26
CA GLU A 186 6.70 -25.11 2.82
C GLU A 186 5.92 -24.47 3.99
N LYS A 187 5.84 -25.16 5.13
CA LYS A 187 5.22 -24.61 6.35
C LYS A 187 5.90 -23.32 6.81
N SER A 188 7.23 -23.23 6.66
CA SER A 188 8.01 -22.06 7.03
C SER A 188 7.78 -20.88 6.08
N LEU A 189 7.52 -21.14 4.79
CA LEU A 189 7.10 -20.12 3.82
C LEU A 189 5.79 -19.46 4.25
N LYS A 190 4.77 -20.28 4.57
CA LYS A 190 3.45 -19.78 5.01
C LYS A 190 3.55 -18.93 6.27
N LYS A 191 4.42 -19.33 7.22
CA LYS A 191 4.71 -18.55 8.44
C LYS A 191 5.30 -17.18 8.10
N THR A 192 6.26 -17.11 7.17
CA THR A 192 6.87 -15.83 6.75
C THR A 192 5.88 -14.93 6.01
N PHE A 193 5.08 -15.47 5.09
CA PHE A 193 4.08 -14.66 4.38
C PHE A 193 3.01 -14.12 5.34
N LYS A 194 2.59 -14.90 6.34
CA LYS A 194 1.73 -14.38 7.41
C LYS A 194 2.37 -13.20 8.15
N LYS A 195 3.66 -13.29 8.48
CA LYS A 195 4.40 -12.16 9.08
C LYS A 195 4.49 -10.96 8.13
N ALA A 196 4.76 -11.19 6.84
CA ALA A 196 4.84 -10.13 5.83
C ALA A 196 3.52 -9.36 5.68
N SER A 197 2.37 -10.05 5.70
CA SER A 197 1.05 -9.41 5.69
C SER A 197 0.79 -8.58 6.96
N LEU A 198 1.23 -9.05 8.13
CA LEU A 198 1.14 -8.26 9.37
C LEU A 198 2.03 -7.00 9.32
N ILE A 199 3.27 -7.15 8.84
CA ILE A 199 4.18 -6.01 8.64
C ILE A 199 3.57 -5.01 7.66
N GLN A 200 2.98 -5.46 6.56
CA GLN A 200 2.33 -4.57 5.59
C GLN A 200 1.26 -3.69 6.24
N GLY A 201 0.40 -4.25 7.10
CA GLY A 201 -0.61 -3.47 7.84
C GLY A 201 0.03 -2.47 8.81
N PHE A 202 1.02 -2.90 9.58
CA PHE A 202 1.72 -2.05 10.55
C PHE A 202 2.47 -0.90 9.87
N THR A 203 3.14 -1.20 8.76
CA THR A 203 3.84 -0.23 7.93
C THR A 203 2.89 0.81 7.34
N ALA A 204 1.67 0.41 6.94
CA ALA A 204 0.66 1.35 6.45
C ALA A 204 0.19 2.34 7.54
N VAL A 205 0.03 1.86 8.79
CA VAL A 205 -0.30 2.71 9.94
C VAL A 205 0.85 3.69 10.23
N ILE A 206 2.10 3.21 10.26
CA ILE A 206 3.28 4.06 10.45
C ILE A 206 3.36 5.13 9.36
N ALA A 207 3.12 4.75 8.10
CA ALA A 207 3.18 5.68 6.99
C ALA A 207 2.22 6.87 7.18
N GLY A 208 0.99 6.62 7.62
CA GLY A 208 0.03 7.70 7.95
C GLY A 208 0.50 8.58 9.11
N ILE A 209 1.03 7.99 10.19
CA ILE A 209 1.52 8.72 11.37
C ILE A 209 2.73 9.60 11.03
N VAL A 210 3.67 9.09 10.23
CA VAL A 210 4.93 9.79 9.91
C VAL A 210 4.72 10.87 8.86
N THR A 211 3.81 10.67 7.91
CA THR A 211 3.55 11.66 6.85
C THR A 211 2.86 12.92 7.36
N GLN A 212 2.03 12.82 8.41
CA GLN A 212 1.36 13.98 8.99
C GLN A 212 2.33 15.09 9.46
N PRO A 213 3.26 14.84 10.41
CA PRO A 213 4.21 15.86 10.85
C PRO A 213 5.21 16.23 9.76
N ALA A 214 5.53 15.32 8.82
CA ALA A 214 6.41 15.63 7.70
C ALA A 214 5.78 16.72 6.80
N VAL A 215 4.49 16.59 6.47
CA VAL A 215 3.75 17.57 5.67
C VAL A 215 3.50 18.87 6.46
N GLU A 216 3.20 18.80 7.75
CA GLU A 216 2.98 20.01 8.57
C GLU A 216 4.27 20.77 8.89
N GLY A 217 5.38 20.06 9.11
CA GLY A 217 6.67 20.64 9.49
C GLY A 217 7.46 21.25 8.33
N THR A 218 7.14 20.92 7.08
CA THR A 218 7.80 21.50 5.91
C THR A 218 7.26 22.88 5.54
N SER A 219 7.62 23.90 6.33
CA SER A 219 7.50 25.31 5.91
C SER A 219 8.40 25.65 4.72
N PHE A 220 9.32 24.75 4.35
CA PHE A 220 10.33 24.95 3.31
C PHE A 220 9.79 24.77 1.89
N HIS A 221 8.76 23.94 1.69
CA HIS A 221 8.09 23.75 0.39
C HIS A 221 7.25 24.96 -0.06
N THR A 222 7.20 26.03 0.73
CA THR A 222 6.52 27.28 0.38
C THR A 222 7.49 28.37 -0.12
N LEU A 223 8.81 28.17 -0.03
CA LEU A 223 9.81 29.25 -0.18
C LEU A 223 10.84 29.08 -1.32
N GLY A 224 10.69 28.08 -2.19
CA GLY A 224 11.57 27.89 -3.36
C GLY A 224 10.89 28.13 -4.72
N PRO A 225 11.64 28.26 -5.84
CA PRO A 225 11.07 28.29 -7.19
C PRO A 225 10.34 26.99 -7.59
N LEU A 226 10.50 25.92 -6.79
CA LEU A 226 9.77 24.66 -6.83
C LEU A 226 8.76 24.53 -5.67
N ALA A 227 8.22 25.66 -5.16
CA ALA A 227 7.24 25.69 -4.07
C ALA A 227 5.88 25.08 -4.49
N MET A 228 5.89 23.78 -4.73
CA MET A 228 4.74 22.92 -4.87
C MET A 228 4.38 22.47 -3.45
N GLY A 229 3.08 22.46 -3.13
CA GLY A 229 2.55 22.41 -1.77
C GLY A 229 3.15 21.38 -0.81
N LYS A 230 2.87 21.57 0.47
CA LYS A 230 3.35 20.76 1.59
C LYS A 230 3.14 19.25 1.41
N GLU A 231 2.17 18.86 0.59
CA GLU A 231 1.79 17.47 0.30
C GLU A 231 2.88 16.68 -0.45
N LEU A 232 3.82 17.35 -1.11
CA LEU A 232 4.96 16.68 -1.78
C LEU A 232 5.94 16.06 -0.79
N ALA A 233 6.00 16.54 0.46
CA ALA A 233 6.89 15.99 1.48
C ALA A 233 6.66 14.48 1.72
N ALA A 234 5.43 14.00 1.53
CA ALA A 234 5.12 12.57 1.61
C ALA A 234 5.80 11.76 0.49
N TYR A 235 5.89 12.34 -0.72
CA TYR A 235 6.58 11.73 -1.86
C TYR A 235 8.10 11.83 -1.70
N ASP A 236 8.63 12.92 -1.14
CA ASP A 236 10.06 13.04 -0.83
C ASP A 236 10.52 12.00 0.18
N LEU A 237 9.71 11.78 1.24
CA LEU A 237 9.98 10.73 2.21
C LEU A 237 9.93 9.34 1.56
N ALA A 238 9.00 9.10 0.64
CA ALA A 238 8.96 7.86 -0.14
C ALA A 238 10.20 7.68 -1.02
N ILE A 239 10.70 8.74 -1.68
CA ILE A 239 11.95 8.71 -2.44
C ILE A 239 13.12 8.30 -1.54
N LEU A 240 13.25 8.89 -0.34
CA LEU A 240 14.30 8.52 0.61
C LEU A 240 14.22 7.04 1.02
N VAL A 241 13.01 6.54 1.31
CA VAL A 241 12.78 5.13 1.62
C VAL A 241 13.13 4.22 0.44
N PHE A 242 12.79 4.60 -0.79
CA PHE A 242 13.12 3.81 -1.97
C PHE A 242 14.61 3.82 -2.27
N LEU A 243 15.30 4.95 -2.13
CA LEU A 243 16.77 5.03 -2.26
C LEU A 243 17.46 4.17 -1.19
N LEU A 244 16.98 4.21 0.04
CA LEU A 244 17.44 3.30 1.09
C LEU A 244 17.15 1.84 0.71
N GLY A 245 15.99 1.56 0.12
CA GLY A 245 15.60 0.26 -0.41
C GLY A 245 16.58 -0.27 -1.46
N VAL A 246 17.07 0.58 -2.38
CA VAL A 246 18.15 0.22 -3.32
C VAL A 246 19.39 -0.22 -2.56
N VAL A 247 19.87 0.61 -1.64
CA VAL A 247 21.10 0.37 -0.88
C VAL A 247 20.99 -0.93 -0.06
N ILE A 248 19.91 -1.08 0.71
CA ILE A 248 19.69 -2.26 1.55
C ILE A 248 19.54 -3.52 0.69
N THR A 249 18.80 -3.48 -0.42
CA THR A 249 18.68 -4.64 -1.32
C THR A 249 20.03 -5.03 -1.92
N CYS A 250 20.89 -4.05 -2.24
CA CYS A 250 22.25 -4.30 -2.71
C CYS A 250 23.11 -5.04 -1.67
N TYR A 251 22.97 -4.75 -0.38
CA TYR A 251 23.77 -5.42 0.66
C TYR A 251 23.15 -6.73 1.17
N LEU A 252 21.82 -6.79 1.22
CA LEU A 252 21.11 -7.79 2.00
C LEU A 252 20.62 -8.97 1.15
N TRP A 253 20.29 -8.74 -0.12
CA TRP A 253 19.82 -9.79 -1.03
C TRP A 253 20.98 -10.38 -1.84
N GLU A 254 20.93 -11.70 -2.03
CA GLU A 254 21.93 -12.46 -2.78
C GLU A 254 21.57 -12.43 -4.28
N ASP A 255 22.59 -12.44 -5.17
CA ASP A 255 22.34 -12.48 -6.62
C ASP A 255 21.95 -13.91 -7.02
N ASP A 256 20.71 -14.07 -7.49
CA ASP A 256 20.12 -15.34 -7.94
C ASP A 256 20.36 -15.61 -9.44
N SER A 257 21.12 -14.75 -10.14
CA SER A 257 21.39 -14.91 -11.58
C SER A 257 22.22 -16.16 -11.93
N SER A 258 22.94 -16.76 -10.99
CA SER A 258 23.71 -17.99 -11.20
C SER A 258 22.82 -19.25 -11.19
N SER A 259 21.90 -19.37 -10.23
CA SER A 259 20.93 -20.47 -10.19
C SER A 259 19.92 -20.42 -11.34
N LEU A 260 19.60 -19.20 -11.81
CA LEU A 260 18.81 -18.99 -13.03
C LEU A 260 19.47 -19.51 -14.31
N ARG A 261 20.81 -19.46 -14.43
CA ARG A 261 21.51 -20.03 -15.59
C ARG A 261 21.39 -21.56 -15.61
N MET A 262 21.47 -22.20 -14.45
CA MET A 262 21.30 -23.65 -14.31
C MET A 262 19.88 -24.08 -14.70
N LEU A 263 18.85 -23.40 -14.17
CA LEU A 263 17.44 -23.68 -14.49
C LEU A 263 17.12 -23.43 -15.97
N ARG A 264 17.76 -22.43 -16.60
CA ARG A 264 17.57 -22.15 -18.03
C ARG A 264 18.22 -23.20 -18.94
N TYR A 265 19.35 -23.77 -18.52
CA TYR A 265 20.01 -24.86 -19.25
C TYR A 265 19.14 -26.13 -19.28
N GLU A 266 18.40 -26.40 -18.21
CA GLU A 266 17.50 -27.56 -18.12
C GLU A 266 16.10 -27.32 -18.70
N GLY A 267 15.63 -26.07 -18.83
CA GLY A 267 14.20 -25.77 -18.97
C GLY A 267 13.85 -24.69 -19.98
N ASN A 268 14.11 -24.90 -21.27
CA ASN A 268 13.72 -23.95 -22.32
C ASN A 268 12.30 -24.18 -22.90
N ALA A 269 11.36 -24.79 -22.16
CA ALA A 269 10.09 -25.25 -22.73
C ALA A 269 8.81 -25.10 -21.86
N SER A 270 8.78 -24.35 -20.76
CA SER A 270 7.74 -24.57 -19.72
C SER A 270 6.84 -23.39 -19.31
N SER A 271 7.04 -22.14 -19.72
CA SER A 271 6.13 -21.07 -19.25
C SER A 271 4.75 -21.07 -19.93
N PHE A 272 4.63 -21.55 -21.18
CA PHE A 272 3.35 -21.61 -21.91
C PHE A 272 2.64 -22.97 -21.82
N LYS A 273 3.34 -24.04 -21.43
CA LYS A 273 2.76 -25.39 -21.30
C LYS A 273 1.87 -25.57 -20.06
N LEU A 274 1.95 -24.67 -19.08
CA LEU A 274 1.18 -24.79 -17.83
C LEU A 274 -0.33 -24.66 -18.07
N CYS A 275 -0.77 -23.80 -19.00
CA CYS A 275 -2.19 -23.68 -19.35
C CYS A 275 -2.75 -24.93 -20.05
N ASN A 276 -1.93 -25.65 -20.84
CA ASN A 276 -2.35 -26.89 -21.50
C ASN A 276 -2.37 -28.12 -20.56
N GLY A 277 -1.66 -28.07 -19.42
CA GLY A 277 -1.61 -29.17 -18.44
C GLY A 277 -2.65 -29.08 -17.33
N LEU A 278 -3.32 -27.93 -17.17
CA LEU A 278 -4.34 -27.70 -16.14
C LEU A 278 -5.68 -28.30 -16.59
N LYS A 279 -6.26 -29.16 -15.75
CA LYS A 279 -7.65 -29.64 -15.96
C LYS A 279 -8.58 -28.43 -16.10
N ARG A 280 -9.50 -28.46 -17.07
CA ARG A 280 -10.47 -27.38 -17.36
C ARG A 280 -11.15 -26.82 -16.09
N ARG A 281 -11.47 -27.68 -15.13
CA ARG A 281 -12.06 -27.29 -13.83
C ARG A 281 -11.16 -26.35 -13.02
N LYS A 282 -9.85 -26.62 -12.93
CA LYS A 282 -8.90 -25.77 -12.21
C LYS A 282 -8.73 -24.40 -12.87
N VAL A 283 -8.84 -24.34 -14.20
CA VAL A 283 -8.80 -23.07 -14.94
C VAL A 283 -10.00 -22.20 -14.57
N VAL A 284 -11.20 -22.79 -14.50
CA VAL A 284 -12.41 -22.07 -14.08
C VAL A 284 -12.27 -21.55 -12.65
N ASP A 285 -11.81 -22.38 -11.71
CA ASP A 285 -11.62 -21.96 -10.32
C ASP A 285 -10.63 -20.78 -10.20
N ILE A 286 -9.50 -20.82 -10.93
CA ILE A 286 -8.50 -19.74 -10.96
C ILE A 286 -9.10 -18.44 -11.54
N VAL A 287 -9.86 -18.54 -12.62
CA VAL A 287 -10.51 -17.37 -13.24
C VAL A 287 -11.57 -16.78 -12.30
N CYS A 288 -12.37 -17.62 -11.65
CA CYS A 288 -13.35 -17.17 -10.66
C CYS A 288 -12.70 -16.46 -9.47
N LEU A 289 -11.63 -17.04 -8.91
CA LEU A 289 -10.85 -16.42 -7.84
C LEU A 289 -10.25 -15.07 -8.28
N GLY A 290 -9.68 -15.01 -9.48
CA GLY A 290 -9.18 -13.77 -10.06
C GLY A 290 -10.28 -12.72 -10.26
N GLY A 291 -11.47 -13.13 -10.69
CA GLY A 291 -12.63 -12.26 -10.83
C GLY A 291 -13.09 -11.67 -9.49
N ILE A 292 -13.21 -12.49 -8.45
CA ILE A 292 -13.56 -12.05 -7.09
C ILE A 292 -12.50 -11.06 -6.56
N GLN A 293 -11.22 -11.39 -6.69
CA GLN A 293 -10.14 -10.50 -6.25
C GLN A 293 -10.18 -9.18 -7.01
N THR A 294 -10.42 -9.19 -8.32
CA THR A 294 -10.48 -7.99 -9.13
C THR A 294 -11.64 -7.08 -8.71
N LEU A 295 -12.82 -7.65 -8.43
CA LEU A 295 -13.96 -6.89 -7.92
C LEU A 295 -13.67 -6.26 -6.55
N PHE A 296 -13.08 -7.03 -5.64
CA PHE A 296 -12.68 -6.56 -4.32
C PHE A 296 -11.66 -5.42 -4.41
N GLU A 297 -10.55 -5.62 -5.12
CA GLU A 297 -9.50 -4.62 -5.31
C GLU A 297 -10.02 -3.38 -6.06
N SER A 298 -10.93 -3.54 -7.01
CA SER A 298 -11.54 -2.41 -7.72
C SER A 298 -12.36 -1.52 -6.77
N SER A 299 -13.13 -2.14 -5.86
CA SER A 299 -13.88 -1.39 -4.85
C SER A 299 -12.96 -0.66 -3.86
N MET A 300 -11.87 -1.30 -3.44
CA MET A 300 -10.86 -0.69 -2.57
C MET A 300 -10.15 0.47 -3.25
N ASN A 301 -9.77 0.32 -4.53
CA ASN A 301 -9.14 1.36 -5.32
C ASN A 301 -10.05 2.57 -5.53
N ALA A 302 -11.35 2.35 -5.76
CA ALA A 302 -12.33 3.43 -5.84
C ALA A 302 -12.42 4.22 -4.52
N PHE A 303 -12.43 3.53 -3.38
CA PHE A 303 -12.37 4.16 -2.06
C PHE A 303 -11.10 5.00 -1.91
N THR A 304 -9.92 4.45 -2.23
CA THR A 304 -8.61 5.14 -2.11
C THR A 304 -8.52 6.45 -2.89
N VAL A 305 -9.24 6.59 -4.01
CA VAL A 305 -9.26 7.84 -4.78
C VAL A 305 -10.31 8.83 -4.27
N LEU A 306 -11.42 8.35 -3.72
CA LEU A 306 -12.60 9.17 -3.41
C LEU A 306 -12.71 9.60 -1.95
N TRP A 307 -12.03 8.96 -1.02
CA TRP A 307 -12.15 9.29 0.41
C TRP A 307 -11.66 10.72 0.71
N THR A 308 -10.53 11.15 0.15
CA THR A 308 -10.00 12.51 0.33
C THR A 308 -10.98 13.60 -0.14
N PRO A 309 -11.48 13.58 -1.39
CA PRO A 309 -12.46 14.57 -1.83
C PRO A 309 -13.82 14.41 -1.17
N ALA A 310 -14.16 13.26 -0.58
CA ALA A 310 -15.34 13.11 0.26
C ALA A 310 -15.20 13.88 1.58
N MET A 311 -14.04 13.77 2.24
CA MET A 311 -13.76 14.49 3.47
C MET A 311 -13.69 16.00 3.26
N GLN A 312 -13.11 16.48 2.15
CA GLN A 312 -13.06 17.91 1.86
C GLN A 312 -14.46 18.57 1.70
N ARG A 313 -15.51 17.79 1.40
CA ARG A 313 -16.88 18.32 1.29
C ARG A 313 -17.51 18.70 2.63
N THR A 314 -16.95 18.26 3.76
CA THR A 314 -17.47 18.63 5.09
C THR A 314 -17.26 20.10 5.43
N GLY A 315 -16.40 20.80 4.68
CA GLY A 315 -16.11 22.23 4.87
C GLY A 315 -15.03 22.51 5.92
N GLU A 316 -14.46 21.47 6.55
CA GLU A 316 -13.33 21.61 7.46
C GLU A 316 -12.05 21.97 6.69
N LYS A 317 -11.40 23.06 7.12
CA LYS A 317 -10.08 23.47 6.61
C LYS A 317 -9.00 22.80 7.45
N ASP A 318 -7.96 22.27 6.79
CA ASP A 318 -6.82 21.59 7.41
C ASP A 318 -7.13 20.27 8.12
N LEU A 319 -7.67 19.30 7.36
CA LEU A 319 -7.84 17.92 7.83
C LEU A 319 -6.47 17.21 7.97
N PRO A 320 -6.24 16.44 9.05
CA PRO A 320 -5.03 15.66 9.22
C PRO A 320 -5.10 14.34 8.43
N PHE A 321 -4.93 14.45 7.11
CA PHE A 321 -5.08 13.34 6.17
C PHE A 321 -4.20 12.12 6.50
N GLY A 322 -2.97 12.32 6.97
CA GLY A 322 -2.08 11.24 7.40
C GLY A 322 -2.64 10.46 8.60
N MET A 323 -3.21 11.17 9.58
CA MET A 323 -3.81 10.53 10.77
C MET A 323 -5.13 9.83 10.45
N ILE A 324 -5.95 10.40 9.58
CA ILE A 324 -7.19 9.75 9.09
C ILE A 324 -6.82 8.46 8.35
N PHE A 325 -5.83 8.54 7.46
CA PHE A 325 -5.30 7.37 6.75
C PHE A 325 -4.77 6.30 7.72
N ALA A 326 -4.00 6.69 8.74
CA ALA A 326 -3.52 5.77 9.77
C ALA A 326 -4.69 5.06 10.50
N GLY A 327 -5.78 5.77 10.81
CA GLY A 327 -6.99 5.19 11.40
C GLY A 327 -7.70 4.18 10.49
N LEU A 328 -7.77 4.47 9.18
CA LEU A 328 -8.30 3.55 8.17
C LEU A 328 -7.44 2.27 8.07
N MET A 329 -6.12 2.43 8.00
CA MET A 329 -5.19 1.30 7.95
C MET A 329 -5.19 0.47 9.24
N ALA A 330 -5.34 1.13 10.40
CA ALA A 330 -5.47 0.44 11.69
C ALA A 330 -6.75 -0.41 11.74
N SER A 331 -7.86 0.10 11.21
CA SER A 331 -9.11 -0.66 11.07
C SER A 331 -8.95 -1.87 10.15
N LEU A 332 -8.27 -1.73 9.00
CA LEU A 332 -7.95 -2.85 8.11
C LEU A 332 -7.09 -3.93 8.80
N MET A 333 -6.10 -3.50 9.59
CA MET A 333 -5.24 -4.41 10.33
C MET A 333 -6.02 -5.14 11.44
N LEU A 334 -6.91 -4.45 12.15
CA LEU A 334 -7.81 -5.05 13.13
C LEU A 334 -8.71 -6.11 12.47
N GLY A 335 -9.26 -5.83 11.29
CA GLY A 335 -10.04 -6.80 10.51
C GLY A 335 -9.24 -8.06 10.19
N SER A 336 -7.96 -7.94 9.83
CA SER A 336 -7.07 -9.07 9.56
C SER A 336 -6.83 -9.94 10.80
N ILE A 337 -6.70 -9.31 11.96
CA ILE A 337 -6.56 -10.02 13.24
C ILE A 337 -7.87 -10.73 13.61
N LEU A 338 -9.01 -10.05 13.50
CA LEU A 338 -10.32 -10.64 13.75
C LEU A 338 -10.58 -11.83 12.83
N PHE A 339 -10.15 -11.75 11.58
CA PHE A 339 -10.19 -12.88 10.65
C PHE A 339 -9.31 -14.05 11.11
N SER A 340 -8.06 -13.78 11.52
CA SER A 340 -7.17 -14.84 12.04
C SER A 340 -7.68 -15.48 13.34
N ALA A 341 -8.42 -14.75 14.17
CA ALA A 341 -9.04 -15.26 15.38
C ALA A 341 -10.38 -15.97 15.10
N SER A 342 -11.14 -15.52 14.11
CA SER A 342 -12.41 -16.15 13.74
C SER A 342 -12.19 -17.49 13.06
N THR A 343 -11.15 -17.60 12.23
CA THR A 343 -10.81 -18.83 11.49
C THR A 343 -10.29 -19.97 12.36
N THR A 344 -10.05 -19.77 13.66
CA THR A 344 -9.80 -20.87 14.60
C THR A 344 -11.09 -21.57 15.04
N PHE A 345 -12.25 -20.92 14.90
CA PHE A 345 -13.54 -21.45 15.36
C PHE A 345 -14.58 -21.57 14.23
N LEU A 346 -14.47 -20.76 13.18
CA LEU A 346 -15.39 -20.69 12.05
C LEU A 346 -14.68 -21.11 10.75
N THR A 347 -15.45 -21.63 9.80
CA THR A 347 -14.95 -21.84 8.44
C THR A 347 -14.76 -20.49 7.73
N VAL A 348 -13.84 -20.44 6.77
CA VAL A 348 -13.55 -19.23 5.98
C VAL A 348 -14.81 -18.69 5.30
N GLU A 349 -15.69 -19.57 4.81
CA GLU A 349 -16.96 -19.22 4.18
C GLU A 349 -17.93 -18.51 5.14
N MET A 350 -18.01 -18.99 6.38
CA MET A 350 -18.83 -18.36 7.41
C MET A 350 -18.26 -17.01 7.82
N THR A 351 -16.94 -16.91 7.99
CA THR A 351 -16.28 -15.63 8.30
C THR A 351 -16.51 -14.60 7.20
N LEU A 352 -16.41 -15.01 5.92
CA LEU A 352 -16.67 -14.14 4.78
C LEU A 352 -18.15 -13.70 4.73
N SER A 353 -19.09 -14.62 4.96
CA SER A 353 -20.52 -14.30 5.01
C SER A 353 -20.85 -13.30 6.13
N ILE A 354 -20.31 -13.50 7.32
CA ILE A 354 -20.48 -12.57 8.46
C ILE A 354 -19.90 -11.20 8.11
N SER A 355 -18.70 -11.15 7.51
CA SER A 355 -18.07 -9.89 7.12
C SER A 355 -18.91 -9.11 6.10
N LEU A 356 -19.55 -9.80 5.15
CA LEU A 356 -20.46 -9.19 4.19
C LEU A 356 -21.72 -8.63 4.87
N VAL A 357 -22.32 -9.37 5.80
CA VAL A 357 -23.51 -8.91 6.55
C VAL A 357 -23.18 -7.68 7.39
N VAL A 358 -22.07 -7.70 8.12
CA VAL A 358 -21.60 -6.55 8.91
C VAL A 358 -21.31 -5.35 7.99
N GLY A 359 -20.64 -5.58 6.85
CA GLY A 359 -20.36 -4.54 5.85
C GLY A 359 -21.64 -3.91 5.28
N MET A 360 -22.63 -4.73 4.91
CA MET A 360 -23.94 -4.22 4.45
C MET A 360 -24.66 -3.45 5.54
N GLY A 361 -24.59 -3.91 6.80
CA GLY A 361 -25.18 -3.21 7.94
C GLY A 361 -24.54 -1.85 8.22
N SER A 362 -23.28 -1.64 7.83
CA SER A 362 -22.60 -0.33 7.99
C SER A 362 -22.98 0.72 6.94
N LEU A 363 -23.65 0.30 5.85
CA LEU A 363 -24.15 1.19 4.80
C LEU A 363 -25.54 1.75 5.09
N VAL A 364 -26.22 1.21 6.11
CA VAL A 364 -27.54 1.64 6.61
C VAL A 364 -27.34 2.49 7.85
#